data_AF-A0A925W5U3-F1
#
_entry.id   AF-A0A925W5U3-F1
#
_cell.length_a   1.000
_cell.length_b   1.000
_cell.length_c   1.000
_cell.angle_alpha   90.00
_cell.angle_beta   90.00
_cell.angle_gamma   90.00
#
_symmetry.space_group_name_H-M   'P 1'
#
loop_
_entity.id
_entity.type
_entity.pdbx_description
1 polymer ?
#
loop_
_entity_poly.entity_id
_entity_poly.type
_entity_poly.pdbx_seq_one_letter_code
_entity_poly.pdbx_strand_id
1 'polypeptide(L)'
;MERLEAPPTETARLPISVADRDAALRAANRPRSTLRLGWLWEWAKVFPAAVLLFFLMKTAVVEAYKIPSGSMESTLLVGDFLLVNKMVYGAEIPFSNRHLPAIRSPKRGDVIVFEWPTDPTKNFVKRLVGLPGDTVAMNGGNFLLNGVVQKERYVVHAQPGFDPTSIDFRWQRNHVVKEISAADSTGPMLGTYRPSRDNWGPLVVAPNSFFVLGDNRDNSLDSRYWGFVPDSLLRGTPLMVYYSYAPDSSVTAPWITRIRWSRLGGTVD
;
A
#
# COMPACT_ATOMS: atom_id res chain seq x y z
N MET A 1 35.57 -6.63 91.23
CA MET A 1 34.42 -7.53 91.42
C MET A 1 33.59 -7.47 90.16
N GLU A 2 33.88 -8.39 89.24
CA GLU A 2 33.28 -8.46 87.90
C GLU A 2 32.04 -9.36 87.98
N ARG A 3 30.88 -8.81 87.59
CA ARG A 3 29.58 -9.52 87.58
C ARG A 3 29.55 -10.42 86.36
N LEU A 4 29.49 -11.74 86.56
CA LEU A 4 29.12 -12.69 85.52
C LEU A 4 27.63 -12.52 85.20
N GLU A 5 27.33 -12.03 83.99
CA GLU A 5 25.99 -12.16 83.39
C GLU A 5 25.79 -13.60 82.89
N ALA A 6 24.64 -14.19 83.23
CA ALA A 6 24.26 -15.52 82.79
C ALA A 6 23.89 -15.52 81.30
N PRO A 7 24.15 -16.61 80.55
CA PRO A 7 23.80 -16.69 79.14
C PRO A 7 22.28 -16.71 78.94
N PRO A 8 21.77 -16.19 77.80
CA PRO A 8 20.34 -16.17 77.54
C PRO A 8 19.81 -17.60 77.37
N THR A 9 18.69 -17.89 78.03
CA THR A 9 17.96 -19.16 77.94
C THR A 9 17.55 -19.41 76.49
N GLU A 10 18.18 -20.40 75.85
CA GLU A 10 17.80 -20.90 74.54
C GLU A 10 16.41 -21.52 74.64
N THR A 11 15.40 -20.82 74.12
CA THR A 11 14.05 -21.36 73.99
C THR A 11 14.10 -22.56 73.05
N ALA A 12 13.99 -23.76 73.63
CA ALA A 12 13.91 -25.01 72.91
C ALA A 12 12.79 -24.92 71.85
N ARG A 13 13.16 -24.76 70.58
CA ARG A 13 12.23 -24.84 69.46
C ARG A 13 11.77 -26.29 69.39
N LEU A 14 10.50 -26.54 69.69
CA LEU A 14 9.91 -27.88 69.56
C LEU A 14 10.21 -28.45 68.17
N PRO A 15 10.63 -29.73 68.06
CA PRO A 15 10.89 -30.35 66.78
C PRO A 15 9.58 -30.36 65.98
N ILE A 16 9.57 -29.67 64.84
CA ILE A 16 8.43 -29.61 63.93
C ILE A 16 8.06 -31.06 63.57
N SER A 17 6.83 -31.46 63.90
CA SER A 17 6.33 -32.80 63.62
C SER A 17 6.33 -33.07 62.11
N VAL A 18 6.57 -34.33 61.71
CA VAL A 18 6.47 -34.75 60.31
C VAL A 18 5.09 -34.38 59.73
N ALA A 19 4.04 -34.44 60.55
CA ALA A 19 2.69 -34.01 60.16
C ALA A 19 2.59 -32.50 59.90
N ASP A 20 3.28 -31.68 60.70
CA ASP A 20 3.31 -30.22 60.51
C ASP A 20 4.10 -29.86 59.25
N ARG A 21 5.18 -30.61 58.98
CA ARG A 21 6.01 -30.45 57.78
C ARG A 21 5.23 -30.86 56.53
N ASP A 22 4.50 -31.97 56.57
CA ASP A 22 3.64 -32.43 55.47
C ASP A 22 2.46 -31.50 55.24
N ALA A 23 1.86 -30.96 56.30
CA ALA A 23 0.80 -29.95 56.19
C ALA A 23 1.33 -28.66 55.55
N ALA A 24 2.52 -28.20 55.96
CA ALA A 24 3.17 -27.04 55.38
C ALA A 24 3.54 -27.24 53.91
N LEU A 25 4.04 -28.43 53.54
CA LEU A 25 4.36 -28.78 52.16
C LEU A 25 3.11 -28.87 51.29
N ARG A 26 2.01 -29.45 51.79
CA ARG A 26 0.72 -29.49 51.09
C ARG A 26 0.11 -28.10 50.91
N ALA A 27 0.27 -27.21 51.90
CA ALA A 27 -0.17 -25.82 51.81
C ALA A 27 0.67 -25.03 50.79
N ALA A 28 1.99 -25.24 50.77
CA ALA A 28 2.91 -24.60 49.82
C ALA A 28 2.72 -25.12 48.38
N ASN A 29 2.44 -26.41 48.21
CA ASN A 29 2.19 -27.06 46.92
C ASN A 29 0.72 -27.07 46.49
N ARG A 30 -0.16 -26.26 47.11
CA ARG A 30 -1.49 -26.05 46.53
C ARG A 30 -1.29 -25.41 45.15
N PRO A 31 -1.70 -26.07 44.05
CA PRO A 31 -1.62 -25.44 42.74
C PRO A 31 -2.39 -24.13 42.83
N ARG A 32 -1.75 -23.01 42.49
CA ARG A 32 -2.42 -21.71 42.29
C ARG A 32 -3.26 -21.79 41.01
N SER A 33 -4.20 -22.73 40.96
CA SER A 33 -5.11 -22.93 39.85
C SER A 33 -6.33 -22.03 40.05
N THR A 34 -6.14 -20.74 39.79
CA THR A 34 -7.23 -19.94 39.20
C THR A 34 -6.59 -19.07 38.14
N LEU A 35 -6.67 -19.51 36.87
CA LEU A 35 -6.85 -18.55 35.80
C LEU A 35 -8.13 -17.80 36.19
N ARG A 36 -7.96 -16.63 36.82
CA ARG A 36 -9.06 -15.90 37.44
C ARG A 36 -10.05 -15.57 36.34
N LEU A 37 -11.22 -16.21 36.36
CA LEU A 37 -12.32 -15.94 35.43
C LEU A 37 -12.65 -14.43 35.36
N GLY A 38 -12.44 -13.70 36.46
CA GLY A 38 -12.54 -12.25 36.52
C GLY A 38 -11.54 -11.49 35.66
N TRP A 39 -10.31 -11.98 35.48
CA TRP A 39 -9.33 -11.34 34.57
C TRP A 39 -9.78 -11.45 33.11
N LEU A 40 -10.28 -12.62 32.70
CA LEU A 40 -10.87 -12.82 31.37
C LEU A 40 -12.12 -11.95 31.19
N TRP A 41 -12.93 -11.77 32.24
CA TRP A 41 -14.09 -10.90 32.20
C TRP A 41 -13.72 -9.41 32.05
N GLU A 42 -12.64 -8.94 32.67
CA GLU A 42 -12.15 -7.58 32.43
C GLU A 42 -11.67 -7.39 30.99
N TRP A 43 -10.94 -8.35 30.41
CA TRP A 43 -10.56 -8.31 29.00
C TRP A 43 -11.76 -8.37 28.05
N ALA A 44 -12.80 -9.13 28.40
CA ALA A 44 -14.02 -9.24 27.61
C ALA A 44 -14.79 -7.90 27.50
N LYS A 45 -14.67 -7.00 28.48
CA LYS A 45 -15.29 -5.66 28.43
C LYS A 45 -14.55 -4.70 27.49
N VAL A 46 -13.22 -4.76 27.44
CA VAL A 46 -12.40 -3.90 26.56
C VAL A 46 -12.34 -4.42 25.12
N PHE A 47 -12.52 -5.73 24.93
CA PHE A 47 -12.44 -6.35 23.60
C PHE A 47 -13.41 -5.73 22.58
N PRO A 48 -14.71 -5.49 22.87
CA PRO A 48 -15.62 -4.81 21.94
C PRO A 48 -15.15 -3.41 21.56
N ALA A 49 -14.63 -2.63 22.52
CA ALA A 49 -14.11 -1.29 22.24
C ALA A 49 -12.86 -1.35 21.35
N ALA A 50 -11.96 -2.31 21.59
CA ALA A 50 -10.80 -2.55 20.73
C ALA A 50 -11.19 -3.01 19.32
N VAL A 51 -12.18 -3.88 19.19
CA VAL A 51 -12.72 -4.32 17.89
C VAL A 51 -13.37 -3.16 17.15
N LEU A 52 -14.19 -2.35 17.83
CA LEU A 52 -14.79 -1.15 17.25
C LEU A 52 -13.73 -0.16 16.77
N LEU A 53 -12.72 0.12 17.60
CA LEU A 53 -11.60 0.98 17.24
C LEU A 53 -10.81 0.41 16.06
N PHE A 54 -10.55 -0.90 16.04
CA PHE A 54 -9.87 -1.56 14.93
C PHE A 54 -10.66 -1.39 13.62
N PHE A 55 -11.98 -1.61 13.62
CA PHE A 55 -12.80 -1.40 12.44
C PHE A 55 -12.80 0.06 12.01
N LEU A 56 -12.88 1.01 12.94
CA LEU A 56 -12.81 2.45 12.65
C LEU A 56 -11.47 2.83 12.01
N MET A 57 -10.35 2.32 12.55
CA MET A 57 -9.02 2.51 11.98
C MET A 57 -8.89 1.84 10.61
N LYS A 58 -9.43 0.63 10.45
CA LYS A 58 -9.41 -0.12 9.19
C LYS A 58 -10.22 0.56 8.09
N THR A 59 -11.34 1.20 8.42
CA THR A 59 -12.15 1.91 7.43
C THR A 59 -11.51 3.23 7.01
N ALA A 60 -10.95 3.99 7.97
CA ALA A 60 -10.54 5.38 7.74
C ALA A 60 -9.04 5.58 7.48
N VAL A 61 -8.16 4.75 8.04
CA VAL A 61 -6.73 5.07 8.10
C VAL A 61 -5.91 4.22 7.14
N VAL A 62 -6.04 2.90 7.26
CA VAL A 62 -5.12 1.96 6.62
C VAL A 62 -5.85 0.82 5.93
N GLU A 63 -5.43 0.50 4.71
CA GLU A 63 -5.90 -0.65 3.97
C GLU A 63 -4.74 -1.49 3.45
N ALA A 64 -4.93 -2.80 3.45
CA ALA A 64 -3.92 -3.76 3.01
C ALA A 64 -4.30 -4.30 1.64
N TYR A 65 -3.40 -4.13 0.66
CA TYR A 65 -3.60 -4.64 -0.70
C TYR A 65 -2.52 -5.65 -1.07
N LYS A 66 -2.89 -6.66 -1.84
CA LYS A 66 -1.95 -7.59 -2.48
C LYS A 66 -1.72 -7.16 -3.92
N ILE A 67 -0.47 -7.15 -4.38
CA ILE A 67 -0.10 -6.87 -5.77
C ILE A 67 -0.20 -8.15 -6.62
N PRO A 68 -1.16 -8.22 -7.57
CA PRO A 68 -1.36 -9.41 -8.39
C PRO A 68 -0.63 -9.35 -9.73
N SER A 69 -0.16 -8.17 -10.17
CA SER A 69 0.39 -7.95 -11.51
C SER A 69 1.72 -7.21 -11.50
N GLY A 70 2.52 -7.42 -12.54
CA GLY A 70 3.88 -6.89 -12.70
C GLY A 70 3.97 -5.48 -13.30
N SER A 71 2.86 -4.75 -13.38
CA SER A 71 2.85 -3.45 -14.09
C SER A 71 3.67 -2.34 -13.41
N MET A 72 4.00 -2.54 -12.14
CA MET A 72 4.84 -1.65 -11.33
C MET A 72 6.19 -2.30 -11.02
N GLU A 73 6.60 -3.32 -11.78
CA GLU A 73 7.90 -3.98 -11.61
C GLU A 73 9.07 -2.98 -11.61
N SER A 74 10.14 -3.30 -10.90
CA SER A 74 11.18 -2.40 -10.35
C SER A 74 10.79 -1.75 -9.01
N THR A 75 9.58 -1.23 -8.89
CA THR A 75 9.10 -0.60 -7.64
C THR A 75 8.34 -1.59 -6.77
N LEU A 76 7.32 -2.23 -7.34
CA LEU A 76 6.45 -3.21 -6.69
C LEU A 76 6.46 -4.52 -7.46
N LEU A 77 6.61 -5.63 -6.75
CA LEU A 77 6.67 -6.96 -7.35
C LEU A 77 5.37 -7.73 -7.10
N VAL A 78 5.05 -8.65 -8.01
CA VAL A 78 3.96 -9.61 -7.80
C VAL A 78 4.23 -10.40 -6.51
N GLY A 79 3.21 -10.46 -5.65
CA GLY A 79 3.31 -11.08 -4.32
C GLY A 79 3.68 -10.12 -3.19
N ASP A 80 3.93 -8.84 -3.49
CA ASP A 80 4.02 -7.81 -2.46
C ASP A 80 2.64 -7.53 -1.84
N PHE A 81 2.63 -7.24 -0.54
CA PHE A 81 1.50 -6.74 0.20
C PHE A 81 1.82 -5.35 0.72
N LEU A 82 0.97 -4.41 0.35
CA LEU A 82 1.13 -2.99 0.62
C LEU A 82 0.27 -2.59 1.79
N LEU A 83 0.84 -1.74 2.63
CA LEU A 83 0.09 -0.95 3.58
C LEU A 83 -0.18 0.42 2.96
N VAL A 84 -1.44 0.76 2.74
CA VAL A 84 -1.85 2.00 2.05
C VAL A 84 -2.45 2.99 3.03
N ASN A 85 -1.99 4.24 2.96
CA ASN A 85 -2.53 5.35 3.73
C ASN A 85 -3.68 6.01 2.97
N LYS A 86 -4.90 5.87 3.50
CA LYS A 86 -6.12 6.45 2.93
C LYS A 86 -6.34 7.90 3.35
N MET A 87 -5.74 8.33 4.45
CA MET A 87 -5.95 9.68 4.97
C MET A 87 -5.32 10.78 4.10
N VAL A 88 -4.28 10.46 3.34
CA VAL A 88 -3.52 11.46 2.56
C VAL A 88 -4.44 12.22 1.60
N TYR A 89 -5.40 11.52 0.97
CA TYR A 89 -6.27 12.08 -0.08
C TYR A 89 -7.74 12.24 0.34
N GLY A 90 -8.01 12.16 1.65
CA GLY A 90 -9.35 12.34 2.19
C GLY A 90 -10.02 11.01 2.50
N ALA A 91 -9.82 10.55 3.74
CA ALA A 91 -10.40 9.31 4.22
C ALA A 91 -11.93 9.33 4.12
N GLU A 92 -12.51 8.23 3.66
CA GLU A 92 -13.95 8.04 3.64
C GLU A 92 -14.47 7.92 5.07
N ILE A 93 -15.54 8.66 5.38
CA ILE A 93 -16.20 8.59 6.68
C ILE A 93 -17.00 7.28 6.72
N PRO A 94 -16.79 6.40 7.73
CA PRO A 94 -17.54 5.16 7.81
C PRO A 94 -19.04 5.44 7.87
N PHE A 95 -19.82 4.64 7.14
CA PHE A 95 -21.28 4.79 7.04
C PHE A 95 -21.75 6.08 6.33
N SER A 96 -20.87 6.76 5.60
CA SER A 96 -21.20 7.96 4.82
C SER A 96 -20.46 7.98 3.49
N ASN A 97 -21.09 8.49 2.42
CA ASN A 97 -20.42 8.69 1.11
C ASN A 97 -19.60 9.99 1.07
N ARG A 98 -19.09 10.45 2.22
CA ARG A 98 -18.35 11.72 2.35
C ARG A 98 -16.89 11.45 2.65
N HIS A 99 -16.03 12.22 2.01
CA HIS A 99 -14.59 12.21 2.24
C HIS A 99 -14.20 13.34 3.19
N LEU A 100 -13.26 13.06 4.09
CA LEU A 100 -12.56 14.08 4.85
C LEU A 100 -11.68 14.94 3.90
N PRO A 101 -11.36 16.18 4.28
CA PRO A 101 -10.43 16.98 3.48
C PRO A 101 -9.08 16.27 3.33
N ALA A 102 -8.52 16.32 2.12
CA ALA A 102 -7.21 15.75 1.85
C ALA A 102 -6.13 16.46 2.68
N ILE A 103 -5.26 15.67 3.33
CA ILE A 103 -4.14 16.20 4.11
C ILE A 103 -3.05 16.76 3.19
N ARG A 104 -2.89 16.16 2.00
CA ARG A 104 -1.88 16.55 1.02
C ARG A 104 -2.39 16.33 -0.40
N SER A 105 -2.12 17.27 -1.30
CA SER A 105 -2.37 17.08 -2.74
C SER A 105 -1.40 16.06 -3.35
N PRO A 106 -1.86 15.20 -4.28
CA PRO A 106 -1.00 14.32 -5.05
C PRO A 106 0.10 15.09 -5.79
N LYS A 107 1.29 14.51 -5.86
CA LYS A 107 2.46 15.08 -6.53
C LYS A 107 2.91 14.16 -7.66
N ARG A 108 3.58 14.74 -8.66
CA ARG A 108 4.25 13.95 -9.70
C ARG A 108 5.30 13.04 -9.05
N GLY A 109 5.35 11.81 -9.53
CA GLY A 109 6.18 10.74 -8.97
C GLY A 109 5.49 9.92 -7.90
N ASP A 110 4.38 10.38 -7.29
CA ASP A 110 3.69 9.60 -6.25
C ASP A 110 3.17 8.29 -6.84
N VAL A 111 3.41 7.18 -6.12
CA VAL A 111 2.67 5.94 -6.36
C VAL A 111 1.32 6.06 -5.66
N ILE A 112 0.25 5.89 -6.44
CA ILE A 112 -1.12 6.07 -5.97
C ILE A 112 -1.95 4.83 -6.20
N VAL A 113 -2.88 4.59 -5.27
CA VAL A 113 -3.93 3.58 -5.36
C VAL A 113 -5.23 4.28 -5.68
N PHE A 114 -5.94 3.79 -6.70
CA PHE A 114 -7.20 4.36 -7.16
C PHE A 114 -8.12 3.28 -7.72
N GLU A 115 -9.41 3.57 -7.75
CA GLU A 115 -10.40 2.75 -8.44
C GLU A 115 -10.28 2.92 -9.94
N TRP A 116 -10.29 1.82 -10.69
CA TRP A 116 -10.16 1.87 -12.14
C TRP A 116 -11.36 2.57 -12.77
N PRO A 117 -11.18 3.64 -13.59
CA PRO A 117 -12.31 4.41 -14.10
C PRO A 117 -13.31 3.64 -14.95
N THR A 118 -12.89 2.54 -15.59
CA THR A 118 -13.77 1.70 -16.42
C THR A 118 -14.57 0.69 -15.60
N ASP A 119 -14.04 0.26 -14.46
CA ASP A 119 -14.69 -0.70 -13.55
C ASP A 119 -14.23 -0.41 -12.11
N PRO A 120 -14.99 0.43 -11.37
CA PRO A 120 -14.64 0.86 -10.02
C PRO A 120 -14.56 -0.25 -8.98
N THR A 121 -14.98 -1.48 -9.31
CA THR A 121 -14.82 -2.64 -8.42
C THR A 121 -13.37 -3.10 -8.29
N LYS A 122 -12.47 -2.57 -9.15
CA LYS A 122 -11.05 -2.94 -9.19
C LYS A 122 -10.18 -1.77 -8.79
N ASN A 123 -9.24 -2.05 -7.89
CA ASN A 123 -8.20 -1.10 -7.51
C ASN A 123 -6.92 -1.30 -8.32
N PHE A 124 -6.31 -0.21 -8.75
CA PHE A 124 -5.06 -0.18 -9.50
C PHE A 124 -4.01 0.61 -8.73
N VAL A 125 -2.76 0.22 -8.90
CA VAL A 125 -1.59 0.93 -8.37
C VAL A 125 -0.75 1.38 -9.55
N LYS A 126 -0.55 2.70 -9.67
CA LYS A 126 0.24 3.32 -10.75
C LYS A 126 1.01 4.52 -10.22
N ARG A 127 1.98 4.98 -11.00
CA ARG A 127 2.70 6.21 -10.72
C ARG A 127 2.03 7.41 -11.39
N LEU A 128 1.80 8.46 -10.62
CA LEU A 128 1.28 9.74 -11.11
C LEU A 128 2.39 10.47 -11.86
N VAL A 129 2.21 10.68 -13.17
CA VAL A 129 3.21 11.37 -14.01
C VAL A 129 2.72 12.71 -14.55
N GLY A 130 1.40 12.94 -14.62
CA GLY A 130 0.80 14.21 -15.03
C GLY A 130 -0.27 14.70 -14.05
N LEU A 131 -0.18 15.98 -13.69
CA LEU A 131 -1.15 16.72 -12.88
C LEU A 131 -2.10 17.54 -13.78
N PRO A 132 -3.24 18.02 -13.26
CA PRO A 132 -4.15 18.88 -14.02
C PRO A 132 -3.43 20.04 -14.73
N GLY A 133 -3.67 20.20 -16.02
CA GLY A 133 -3.06 21.23 -16.85
C GLY A 133 -1.67 20.91 -17.41
N ASP A 134 -1.03 19.82 -16.97
CA ASP A 134 0.21 19.36 -17.60
C ASP A 134 -0.06 18.88 -19.03
N THR A 135 0.96 19.03 -19.87
CA THR A 135 1.01 18.43 -21.20
C THR A 135 1.89 17.18 -21.15
N VAL A 136 1.33 16.03 -21.48
CA VAL A 136 2.01 14.73 -21.41
C VAL A 136 2.14 14.10 -22.80
N ALA A 137 3.30 13.54 -23.12
CA ALA A 137 3.58 12.87 -24.39
C ALA A 137 4.53 11.70 -24.20
N MET A 138 4.63 10.86 -25.22
CA MET A 138 5.66 9.83 -25.33
C MET A 138 6.24 9.83 -26.74
N ASN A 139 7.57 9.78 -26.84
CA ASN A 139 8.30 9.73 -28.10
C ASN A 139 9.37 8.63 -28.03
N GLY A 140 9.21 7.59 -28.84
CA GLY A 140 10.10 6.43 -28.85
C GLY A 140 10.25 5.80 -27.47
N GLY A 141 9.18 5.76 -26.68
CA GLY A 141 9.15 5.19 -25.32
C GLY A 141 9.59 6.15 -24.22
N ASN A 142 10.18 7.30 -24.56
CA ASN A 142 10.57 8.31 -23.59
C ASN A 142 9.38 9.19 -23.23
N PHE A 143 9.10 9.35 -21.94
CA PHE A 143 8.03 10.22 -21.45
C PHE A 143 8.46 11.69 -21.49
N LEU A 144 7.57 12.55 -21.97
CA LEU A 144 7.74 13.99 -22.01
C LEU A 144 6.67 14.66 -21.15
N LEU A 145 7.11 15.56 -20.28
CA LEU A 145 6.25 16.40 -19.46
C LEU A 145 6.50 17.85 -19.85
N ASN A 146 5.45 18.55 -20.28
CA ASN A 146 5.51 19.94 -20.75
C ASN A 146 6.61 20.15 -21.80
N GLY A 147 6.76 19.19 -22.71
CA GLY A 147 7.77 19.18 -23.78
C GLY A 147 9.18 18.74 -23.35
N VAL A 148 9.42 18.51 -22.05
CA VAL A 148 10.74 18.11 -21.54
C VAL A 148 10.78 16.61 -21.26
N VAL A 149 11.77 15.92 -21.83
CA VAL A 149 12.00 14.49 -21.57
C VAL A 149 12.30 14.27 -20.08
N GLN A 150 11.56 13.37 -19.45
CA GLN A 150 11.73 13.06 -18.04
C GLN A 150 12.72 11.91 -17.85
N LYS A 151 13.63 12.04 -16.87
CA LYS A 151 14.56 10.97 -16.49
C LYS A 151 13.93 10.10 -15.41
N GLU A 152 13.40 8.95 -15.81
CA GLU A 152 12.62 8.07 -14.94
C GLU A 152 13.43 6.82 -14.55
N ARG A 153 14.13 6.88 -13.41
CA ARG A 153 15.04 5.79 -12.98
C ARG A 153 14.31 4.49 -12.61
N TYR A 154 13.03 4.58 -12.30
CA TYR A 154 12.17 3.46 -11.92
C TYR A 154 11.60 2.71 -13.13
N VAL A 155 11.74 3.25 -14.35
CA VAL A 155 11.12 2.69 -15.55
C VAL A 155 11.89 1.49 -16.07
N VAL A 156 11.15 0.45 -16.44
CA VAL A 156 11.67 -0.71 -17.15
C VAL A 156 10.91 -0.91 -18.45
N HIS A 157 11.65 -1.17 -19.52
CA HIS A 157 11.14 -1.61 -20.81
C HIS A 157 11.44 -3.10 -20.98
N ALA A 158 10.44 -3.93 -20.72
CA ALA A 158 10.56 -5.39 -20.80
C ALA A 158 10.63 -5.91 -22.26
N GLN A 159 10.15 -5.12 -23.23
CA GLN A 159 10.07 -5.46 -24.65
C GLN A 159 10.48 -4.25 -25.51
N PRO A 160 11.76 -3.85 -25.45
CA PRO A 160 12.24 -2.70 -26.22
C PRO A 160 12.04 -2.92 -27.72
N GLY A 161 11.54 -1.90 -28.41
CA GLY A 161 11.32 -1.91 -29.86
C GLY A 161 10.00 -2.56 -30.32
N PHE A 162 9.24 -3.18 -29.42
CA PHE A 162 7.88 -3.68 -29.74
C PHE A 162 6.84 -2.64 -29.36
N ASP A 163 6.36 -1.85 -30.32
CA ASP A 163 5.41 -0.74 -30.09
C ASP A 163 4.01 -1.05 -30.68
N PRO A 164 3.12 -1.74 -29.94
CA PRO A 164 1.80 -2.09 -30.46
C PRO A 164 0.86 -0.89 -30.47
N THR A 165 -0.01 -0.84 -31.48
CA THR A 165 -1.19 0.04 -31.47
C THR A 165 -2.39 -0.67 -30.84
N SER A 166 -3.18 0.03 -30.03
CA SER A 166 -4.46 -0.45 -29.52
C SER A 166 -5.61 0.45 -29.93
N ILE A 167 -6.79 -0.16 -30.06
CA ILE A 167 -8.06 0.52 -30.27
C ILE A 167 -8.44 1.45 -29.11
N ASP A 168 -7.94 1.12 -27.93
CA ASP A 168 -8.17 1.86 -26.69
C ASP A 168 -7.51 3.24 -26.73
N PHE A 169 -6.38 3.39 -27.43
CA PHE A 169 -5.66 4.66 -27.53
C PHE A 169 -6.43 5.76 -28.27
N ARG A 170 -7.55 5.43 -28.93
CA ARG A 170 -8.35 6.41 -29.70
C ARG A 170 -8.94 7.52 -28.84
N TRP A 171 -9.18 7.30 -27.55
CA TRP A 171 -9.72 8.33 -26.65
C TRP A 171 -8.84 9.59 -26.63
N GLN A 172 -7.53 9.40 -26.85
CA GLN A 172 -6.52 10.46 -26.82
C GLN A 172 -6.78 11.54 -27.87
N ARG A 173 -7.40 11.20 -29.01
CA ARG A 173 -7.72 12.15 -30.10
C ARG A 173 -8.51 13.36 -29.62
N ASN A 174 -9.33 13.18 -28.59
CA ASN A 174 -10.17 14.23 -28.04
C ASN A 174 -9.39 15.19 -27.12
N HIS A 175 -8.14 14.87 -26.79
CA HIS A 175 -7.31 15.58 -25.81
C HIS A 175 -5.95 16.02 -26.36
N VAL A 176 -5.67 15.77 -27.65
CA VAL A 176 -4.45 16.24 -28.31
C VAL A 176 -4.46 17.77 -28.37
N VAL A 177 -3.31 18.39 -28.06
CA VAL A 177 -3.12 19.84 -28.19
C VAL A 177 -3.39 20.26 -29.64
N LYS A 178 -4.42 21.09 -29.85
CA LYS A 178 -4.91 21.47 -31.19
C LYS A 178 -3.88 22.22 -32.05
N GLU A 179 -2.93 22.92 -31.43
CA GLU A 179 -1.90 23.69 -32.15
C GLU A 179 -0.85 22.79 -32.82
N ILE A 180 -0.52 21.64 -32.24
CA ILE A 180 0.41 20.67 -32.86
C ILE A 180 -0.30 19.88 -33.98
N SER A 181 -1.60 19.64 -33.84
CA SER A 181 -2.45 19.13 -34.93
C SER A 181 -2.51 20.07 -36.15
N ALA A 182 -2.09 21.34 -36.01
CA ALA A 182 -2.03 22.32 -37.08
C ALA A 182 -0.60 22.61 -37.59
N ALA A 183 0.46 22.20 -36.90
CA ALA A 183 1.85 22.45 -37.34
C ALA A 183 2.36 21.41 -38.36
N ASP A 184 1.81 20.19 -38.36
CA ASP A 184 2.03 19.17 -39.41
C ASP A 184 1.14 19.39 -40.66
N SER A 185 0.47 20.55 -40.77
CA SER A 185 -0.58 20.83 -41.76
C SER A 185 -0.07 21.32 -43.12
N THR A 186 0.97 20.71 -43.67
CA THR A 186 1.15 20.67 -45.15
C THR A 186 0.32 19.55 -45.80
N GLY A 187 -0.81 19.16 -45.20
CA GLY A 187 -1.73 18.17 -45.75
C GLY A 187 -3.02 18.01 -44.95
N PRO A 188 -4.11 17.50 -45.55
CA PRO A 188 -5.44 17.45 -44.95
C PRO A 188 -5.51 16.36 -43.88
N MET A 189 -5.13 16.67 -42.63
CA MET A 189 -4.91 15.68 -41.59
C MET A 189 -5.50 16.06 -40.23
N LEU A 190 -6.83 16.17 -40.17
CA LEU A 190 -7.58 15.67 -39.00
C LEU A 190 -7.58 14.11 -38.95
N GLY A 191 -6.75 13.45 -39.79
CA GLY A 191 -6.71 12.01 -40.04
C GLY A 191 -5.43 11.24 -39.67
N THR A 192 -4.35 11.87 -39.17
CA THR A 192 -3.06 11.14 -38.91
C THR A 192 -2.63 11.02 -37.47
N TYR A 193 -3.46 11.37 -36.47
CA TYR A 193 -3.15 10.98 -35.09
C TYR A 193 -3.39 9.47 -34.91
N ARG A 194 -2.30 8.70 -34.98
CA ARG A 194 -2.23 7.25 -34.87
C ARG A 194 -1.35 6.88 -33.66
N PRO A 195 -1.88 6.99 -32.44
CA PRO A 195 -1.11 6.72 -31.25
C PRO A 195 -0.76 5.24 -31.18
N SER A 196 0.45 4.97 -30.74
CA SER A 196 0.92 3.64 -30.33
C SER A 196 1.23 3.67 -28.83
N ARG A 197 1.78 2.58 -28.29
CA ARG A 197 2.13 2.50 -26.86
C ARG A 197 3.26 3.47 -26.52
N ASP A 198 4.22 3.60 -27.44
CA ASP A 198 5.49 4.32 -27.24
C ASP A 198 5.55 5.67 -27.99
N ASN A 199 4.54 5.98 -28.81
CA ASN A 199 4.44 7.24 -29.55
C ASN A 199 3.00 7.81 -29.48
N TRP A 200 2.81 8.84 -28.65
CA TRP A 200 1.51 9.49 -28.45
C TRP A 200 1.64 10.89 -27.83
N GLY A 201 0.54 11.63 -27.86
CA GLY A 201 0.45 13.00 -27.36
C GLY A 201 1.03 14.03 -28.33
N PRO A 202 1.20 15.27 -27.87
CA PRO A 202 0.93 15.74 -26.51
C PRO A 202 -0.55 15.83 -26.17
N LEU A 203 -0.90 15.40 -24.96
CA LEU A 203 -2.24 15.45 -24.37
C LEU A 203 -2.25 16.43 -23.20
N VAL A 204 -3.29 17.25 -23.07
CA VAL A 204 -3.48 18.10 -21.90
C VAL A 204 -4.27 17.33 -20.84
N VAL A 205 -3.71 17.19 -19.64
CA VAL A 205 -4.37 16.54 -18.51
C VAL A 205 -5.58 17.38 -18.08
N ALA A 206 -6.76 16.76 -18.07
CA ALA A 206 -8.00 17.44 -17.72
C ALA A 206 -8.00 17.99 -16.28
N PRO A 207 -8.79 19.05 -16.00
CA PRO A 207 -9.01 19.52 -14.63
C PRO A 207 -9.47 18.40 -13.69
N ASN A 208 -9.05 18.46 -12.42
CA ASN A 208 -9.39 17.48 -11.37
C ASN A 208 -9.09 16.03 -11.75
N SER A 209 -8.11 15.82 -12.63
CA SER A 209 -7.73 14.50 -13.10
C SER A 209 -6.23 14.35 -13.18
N PHE A 210 -5.77 13.10 -13.16
CA PHE A 210 -4.36 12.73 -13.20
C PHE A 210 -4.07 11.85 -14.41
N PHE A 211 -2.83 11.90 -14.90
CA PHE A 211 -2.32 10.93 -15.86
C PHE A 211 -1.33 10.02 -15.16
N VAL A 212 -1.57 8.71 -15.22
CA VAL A 212 -0.77 7.71 -14.50
C VAL A 212 -0.17 6.69 -15.45
N LEU A 213 1.03 6.22 -15.14
CA LEU A 213 1.74 5.20 -15.89
C LEU A 213 2.21 4.08 -14.96
N GLY A 214 2.35 2.87 -15.51
CA GLY A 214 3.10 1.81 -14.85
C GLY A 214 4.61 2.02 -14.99
N ASP A 215 5.36 1.52 -14.02
CA ASP A 215 6.83 1.53 -14.05
C ASP A 215 7.37 0.49 -15.05
N ASN A 216 6.68 -0.64 -15.22
CA ASN A 216 6.89 -1.54 -16.35
C ASN A 216 6.09 -1.03 -17.56
N ARG A 217 6.73 -0.20 -18.39
CA ARG A 217 6.06 0.56 -19.47
C ARG A 217 5.45 -0.33 -20.53
N ASP A 218 6.07 -1.47 -20.78
CA ASP A 218 5.69 -2.36 -21.86
C ASP A 218 4.60 -3.34 -21.43
N ASN A 219 4.44 -3.55 -20.12
CA ASN A 219 3.48 -4.47 -19.51
C ASN A 219 2.58 -3.77 -18.47
N SER A 220 1.97 -2.65 -18.86
CA SER A 220 1.09 -1.89 -17.99
C SER A 220 -0.17 -1.40 -18.71
N LEU A 221 -1.33 -1.83 -18.20
CA LEU A 221 -2.62 -1.20 -18.48
C LEU A 221 -2.78 0.04 -17.59
N ASP A 222 -2.62 1.24 -18.18
CA ASP A 222 -2.61 2.54 -17.50
C ASP A 222 -3.28 3.64 -18.34
N SER A 223 -3.09 4.92 -18.01
CA SER A 223 -3.82 6.04 -18.63
C SER A 223 -3.70 6.10 -20.15
N ARG A 224 -2.67 5.50 -20.75
CA ARG A 224 -2.56 5.37 -22.21
C ARG A 224 -3.80 4.71 -22.81
N TYR A 225 -4.36 3.71 -22.12
CA TYR A 225 -5.46 2.86 -22.59
C TYR A 225 -6.83 3.42 -22.22
N TRP A 226 -7.03 3.86 -20.99
CA TRP A 226 -8.38 4.19 -20.48
C TRP A 226 -8.60 5.66 -20.13
N GLY A 227 -7.59 6.54 -20.26
CA GLY A 227 -7.76 7.97 -20.02
C GLY A 227 -7.20 8.48 -18.70
N PHE A 228 -7.70 9.64 -18.29
CA PHE A 228 -7.31 10.26 -17.03
C PHE A 228 -8.00 9.61 -15.83
N VAL A 229 -7.38 9.71 -14.64
CA VAL A 229 -7.98 9.33 -13.35
C VAL A 229 -8.59 10.56 -12.72
N PRO A 230 -9.92 10.65 -12.57
CA PRO A 230 -10.54 11.67 -11.73
C PRO A 230 -10.03 11.59 -10.29
N ASP A 231 -9.81 12.74 -9.66
CA ASP A 231 -9.34 12.83 -8.27
C ASP A 231 -10.25 12.11 -7.26
N SER A 232 -11.55 12.06 -7.53
CA SER A 232 -12.56 11.33 -6.74
C SER A 232 -12.33 9.81 -6.68
N LEU A 233 -11.56 9.23 -7.61
CA LEU A 233 -11.24 7.80 -7.62
C LEU A 233 -9.97 7.47 -6.83
N LEU A 234 -9.25 8.47 -6.31
CA LEU A 234 -8.10 8.22 -5.45
C LEU A 234 -8.54 7.53 -4.16
N ARG A 235 -7.75 6.52 -3.75
CA ARG A 235 -7.99 5.74 -2.52
C ARG A 235 -6.85 5.87 -1.51
N GLY A 236 -5.63 6.15 -1.96
CA GLY A 236 -4.52 6.41 -1.06
C GLY A 236 -3.16 6.33 -1.73
N THR A 237 -2.12 6.31 -0.89
CA THR A 237 -0.74 6.11 -1.31
C THR A 237 -0.11 4.95 -0.54
N PRO A 238 0.64 4.04 -1.19
CA PRO A 238 1.37 2.99 -0.49
C PRO A 238 2.43 3.59 0.45
N LEU A 239 2.41 3.17 1.71
CA LEU A 239 3.43 3.56 2.70
C LEU A 239 4.65 2.64 2.64
N MET A 240 4.39 1.33 2.69
CA MET A 240 5.43 0.32 2.76
C MET A 240 4.93 -1.04 2.28
N VAL A 241 5.89 -1.89 1.90
CA VAL A 241 5.66 -3.33 1.72
C VAL A 241 5.77 -4.02 3.08
N TYR A 242 4.65 -4.47 3.66
CA TYR A 242 4.66 -5.13 4.98
C TYR A 242 4.84 -6.64 4.90
N TYR A 243 4.63 -7.22 3.72
CA TYR A 243 4.88 -8.63 3.44
C TYR A 243 5.19 -8.83 1.95
N SER A 244 6.06 -9.78 1.63
CA SER A 244 6.38 -10.10 0.23
C SER A 244 6.80 -11.55 0.09
N TYR A 245 6.31 -12.20 -0.97
CA TYR A 245 6.72 -13.54 -1.35
C TYR A 245 6.88 -13.65 -2.86
N ALA A 246 7.67 -14.62 -3.33
CA ALA A 246 7.74 -14.95 -4.75
C ALA A 246 6.68 -16.01 -5.09
N PRO A 247 5.62 -15.66 -5.85
CA PRO A 247 4.69 -16.64 -6.35
C PRO A 247 5.40 -17.50 -7.41
N ASP A 248 5.83 -18.68 -7.00
CA ASP A 248 6.46 -19.69 -7.85
C ASP A 248 5.51 -20.88 -7.93
N SER A 249 5.12 -21.28 -9.14
CA SER A 249 4.19 -22.39 -9.38
C SER A 249 4.80 -23.77 -9.10
N SER A 250 6.13 -23.85 -8.99
CA SER A 250 6.86 -25.11 -8.79
C SER A 250 7.03 -25.48 -7.30
N VAL A 251 6.72 -24.57 -6.37
CA VAL A 251 6.95 -24.77 -4.93
C VAL A 251 5.62 -24.79 -4.18
N THR A 252 5.42 -25.78 -3.31
CA THR A 252 4.25 -25.85 -2.43
C THR A 252 4.28 -24.73 -1.40
N ALA A 253 3.12 -24.08 -1.17
CA ALA A 253 2.94 -22.99 -0.22
C ALA A 253 4.02 -21.88 -0.32
N PRO A 254 4.18 -21.25 -1.51
CA PRO A 254 5.25 -20.28 -1.76
C PRO A 254 5.17 -19.05 -0.86
N TRP A 255 3.97 -18.76 -0.32
CA TRP A 255 3.75 -17.67 0.63
C TRP A 255 4.60 -17.83 1.90
N ILE A 256 4.83 -19.04 2.42
CA ILE A 256 5.73 -19.26 3.57
C ILE A 256 7.15 -19.64 3.18
N THR A 257 7.36 -20.28 2.03
CA THR A 257 8.68 -20.84 1.66
C THR A 257 9.55 -19.90 0.84
N ARG A 258 8.95 -18.91 0.15
CA ARG A 258 9.64 -17.98 -0.75
C ARG A 258 9.44 -16.52 -0.33
N ILE A 259 9.54 -16.27 0.97
CA ILE A 259 9.45 -14.92 1.54
C ILE A 259 10.63 -14.07 1.06
N ARG A 260 10.35 -12.86 0.57
CA ARG A 260 11.36 -11.88 0.14
C ARG A 260 11.67 -10.92 1.29
N TRP A 261 12.48 -11.38 2.25
CA TRP A 261 12.79 -10.63 3.48
C TRP A 261 13.35 -9.23 3.23
N SER A 262 14.14 -9.04 2.17
CA SER A 262 14.74 -7.75 1.82
C SER A 262 13.75 -6.67 1.41
N ARG A 263 12.50 -7.03 1.11
CA ARG A 263 11.44 -6.06 0.72
C ARG A 263 10.62 -5.57 1.90
N LEU A 264 10.68 -6.24 3.05
CA LEU A 264 9.89 -5.87 4.22
C LEU A 264 10.31 -4.49 4.73
N GLY A 265 9.34 -3.60 4.92
CA GLY A 265 9.57 -2.23 5.37
C GLY A 265 10.14 -1.27 4.32
N GLY A 266 10.34 -1.74 3.08
CA GLY A 266 10.76 -0.87 1.98
C GLY A 266 9.72 0.22 1.69
N THR A 267 10.18 1.46 1.52
CA THR A 267 9.33 2.57 1.06
C THR A 267 9.01 2.39 -0.42
N VAL A 268 7.85 2.92 -0.82
CA VAL A 268 7.36 2.83 -2.20
C VAL A 268 7.62 4.19 -2.86
N ASP A 269 8.85 4.40 -3.31
CA ASP A 269 9.30 5.61 -4.02
C ASP A 269 9.78 5.29 -5.44
#